data_AF-A0A9D7N624-F1
#
_entry.id   AF-A0A9D7N624-F1
#
_cell.length_a   1.000
_cell.length_b   1.000
_cell.length_c   1.000
_cell.angle_alpha   90.00
_cell.angle_beta   90.00
_cell.angle_gamma   90.00
#
_symmetry.space_group_name_H-M   'P 1'
#
loop_
_entity.id
_entity.type
_entity.pdbx_description
1 polymer ?
#
loop_
_entity_poly.entity_id
_entity_poly.type
_entity_poly.pdbx_seq_one_letter_code
_entity_poly.pdbx_strand_id
1 'polypeptide(L)'
;MSSDSRTLAAWKRLLDACDLLAAALRAREERGGGAAEDGASERRAAALDAARAEELDAAFAPVDSGDVGLADASDRLIVALLVQRHVASKSPSAGVRELLGLLADSTFERLEWTARFRADRPLARSGLVAIDPEREGADPLDASCRLSGDGIRRLLLGSAAAAEDKSEKIADEGELLARLQELTGLYERRASRLFERNDKSPSPAGPESEKLDEKDEARIDALELCFEDLLAESAALPFRSPLLELARKLRLNFEETFLVGYLLLSELIDGDPWQSAARSLCLLADSEVALWDLRRLLEADAPLRKHGLIVLEELIDGRPLSADIGLSTWLVQRLTADAESTIQPDERIDFHLYLKDLGDSESFFRRLDAEKGREEH
;
A
#
# COMPACT_ATOMS: atom_id res chain seq x y z
N MET A 1 -14.03 -28.71 7.36
CA MET A 1 -13.24 -27.60 7.91
C MET A 1 -12.94 -26.68 6.73
N SER A 2 -13.46 -25.45 6.73
CA SER A 2 -13.22 -24.50 5.65
C SER A 2 -11.73 -24.17 5.54
N SER A 3 -11.28 -23.69 4.38
CA SER A 3 -9.88 -23.30 4.19
C SER A 3 -9.45 -22.22 5.19
N ASP A 4 -10.40 -21.39 5.62
CA ASP A 4 -10.18 -20.24 6.53
C ASP A 4 -9.75 -20.66 7.93
N SER A 5 -10.28 -21.77 8.45
CA SER A 5 -9.89 -22.24 9.80
C SER A 5 -8.49 -22.84 9.83
N ARG A 6 -7.95 -23.25 8.68
CA ARG A 6 -6.57 -23.75 8.56
C ARG A 6 -5.57 -22.59 8.46
N THR A 7 -5.90 -21.53 7.73
CA THR A 7 -5.04 -20.34 7.57
C THR A 7 -4.91 -19.59 8.89
N LEU A 8 -6.02 -19.36 9.62
CA LEU A 8 -5.98 -18.72 10.95
C LEU A 8 -5.17 -19.53 11.97
N ALA A 9 -5.27 -20.86 11.94
CA ALA A 9 -4.50 -21.73 12.82
C ALA A 9 -3.00 -21.71 12.48
N ALA A 10 -2.63 -21.60 11.21
CA ALA A 10 -1.25 -21.44 10.78
C ALA A 10 -0.69 -20.07 11.18
N TRP A 11 -1.47 -19.01 11.03
CA TRP A 11 -1.09 -17.66 11.42
C TRP A 11 -0.87 -17.51 12.91
N LYS A 12 -1.82 -18.02 13.69
CA LYS A 12 -1.68 -18.04 15.14
C LYS A 12 -0.44 -18.80 15.57
N ARG A 13 -0.12 -19.94 14.93
CA ARG A 13 1.12 -20.67 15.20
C ARG A 13 2.38 -19.88 14.85
N LEU A 14 2.36 -19.15 13.73
CA LEU A 14 3.48 -18.30 13.33
C LEU A 14 3.70 -17.17 14.35
N LEU A 15 2.62 -16.48 14.76
CA LEU A 15 2.69 -15.42 15.76
C LEU A 15 3.12 -15.96 17.14
N ASP A 16 2.54 -17.07 17.58
CA ASP A 16 2.92 -17.74 18.83
C ASP A 16 4.42 -18.11 18.81
N ALA A 17 4.93 -18.62 17.68
CA ALA A 17 6.35 -18.92 17.50
C ALA A 17 7.23 -17.66 17.50
N CYS A 18 6.79 -16.58 16.87
CA CYS A 18 7.49 -15.29 16.87
C CYS A 18 7.55 -14.67 18.27
N ASP A 19 6.46 -14.74 19.04
CA ASP A 19 6.38 -14.24 20.41
C ASP A 19 7.27 -15.05 21.35
N LEU A 20 7.27 -16.38 21.21
CA LEU A 20 8.17 -17.27 21.96
C LEU A 20 9.65 -16.97 21.65
N LEU A 21 9.98 -16.72 20.38
CA LEU A 21 11.33 -16.33 19.97
C LEU A 21 11.74 -14.99 20.57
N ALA A 22 10.87 -13.98 20.50
CA ALA A 22 11.17 -12.67 21.05
C ALA A 22 11.32 -12.68 22.57
N ALA A 23 10.47 -13.41 23.28
CA ALA A 23 10.59 -13.62 24.71
C ALA A 23 11.93 -14.30 25.07
N ALA A 24 12.36 -15.26 24.26
CA ALA A 24 13.64 -15.94 24.43
C ALA A 24 14.84 -15.01 24.22
N LEU A 25 14.80 -14.18 23.19
CA LEU A 25 15.87 -13.22 22.87
C LEU A 25 15.98 -12.12 23.94
N ARG A 26 14.85 -11.60 24.44
CA ARG A 26 14.86 -10.67 25.59
C ARG A 26 15.43 -11.32 26.85
N ALA A 27 15.01 -12.55 27.15
CA ALA A 27 15.53 -13.29 28.30
C ALA A 27 17.02 -13.65 28.16
N ARG A 28 17.56 -13.64 26.93
CA ARG A 28 19.00 -13.82 26.62
C ARG A 28 19.76 -12.52 26.84
N GLU A 29 19.23 -11.39 26.36
CA GLU A 29 19.80 -10.06 26.57
C GLU A 29 19.90 -9.72 28.08
N GLU A 30 18.85 -10.05 28.85
CA GLU A 30 18.83 -9.92 30.31
C GLU A 30 19.89 -10.81 31.00
N ARG A 31 20.23 -11.96 30.41
CA ARG A 31 21.26 -12.89 30.91
C ARG A 31 22.67 -12.52 30.46
N GLY A 32 22.84 -11.90 29.30
CA GLY A 32 24.12 -11.44 28.75
C GLY A 32 24.81 -10.37 29.59
N GLY A 33 24.09 -9.76 30.55
CA GLY A 33 24.65 -8.87 31.58
C GLY A 33 25.30 -9.58 32.77
N GLY A 34 25.17 -10.91 32.89
CA GLY A 34 25.71 -11.70 34.00
C GLY A 34 26.48 -12.92 33.51
N ALA A 35 27.81 -12.87 33.60
CA ALA A 35 28.66 -14.02 33.34
C ALA A 35 28.26 -15.21 34.25
N ALA A 36 27.84 -16.33 33.64
CA ALA A 36 27.70 -17.60 34.34
C ALA A 36 28.02 -18.77 33.41
N GLU A 37 29.22 -19.30 33.62
CA GLU A 37 29.74 -20.57 33.17
C GLU A 37 28.90 -21.70 33.77
N ASP A 38 28.08 -22.37 32.95
CA ASP A 38 27.55 -23.70 33.31
C ASP A 38 27.19 -24.46 32.04
N GLY A 39 27.98 -25.47 31.68
CA GLY A 39 27.77 -26.29 30.48
C GLY A 39 26.44 -27.07 30.45
N ALA A 40 25.70 -27.12 31.56
CA ALA A 40 24.32 -27.61 31.62
C ALA A 40 23.29 -26.54 31.16
N SER A 41 23.60 -25.26 31.39
CA SER A 41 22.82 -24.12 30.89
C SER A 41 22.97 -23.98 29.38
N GLU A 42 24.19 -24.15 28.85
CA GLU A 42 24.46 -24.15 27.40
C GLU A 42 23.75 -25.30 26.67
N ARG A 43 23.78 -26.52 27.21
CA ARG A 43 23.07 -27.66 26.59
C ARG A 43 21.55 -27.49 26.63
N ARG A 44 21.02 -26.85 27.67
CA ARG A 44 19.58 -26.57 27.81
C ARG A 44 19.16 -25.42 26.92
N ALA A 45 20.01 -24.40 26.73
CA ALA A 45 19.85 -23.34 25.75
C ALA A 45 19.89 -23.90 24.33
N ALA A 46 20.88 -24.72 23.99
CA ALA A 46 20.97 -25.37 22.68
C ALA A 46 19.79 -26.32 22.38
N ALA A 47 19.29 -27.06 23.38
CA ALA A 47 18.10 -27.90 23.23
C ALA A 47 16.81 -27.07 23.07
N LEU A 48 16.72 -25.92 23.75
CA LEU A 48 15.63 -24.96 23.56
C LEU A 48 15.71 -24.31 22.18
N ASP A 49 16.90 -23.93 21.72
CA ASP A 49 17.11 -23.30 20.42
C ASP A 49 16.86 -24.30 19.27
N ALA A 50 17.18 -25.58 19.46
CA ALA A 50 16.83 -26.66 18.53
C ALA A 50 15.31 -26.93 18.49
N ALA A 51 14.65 -27.01 19.65
CA ALA A 51 13.19 -27.19 19.72
C ALA A 51 12.43 -25.97 19.14
N ARG A 52 12.98 -24.76 19.33
CA ARG A 52 12.44 -23.53 18.75
C ARG A 52 12.66 -23.45 17.25
N ALA A 53 13.82 -23.88 16.75
CA ALA A 53 14.08 -23.99 15.32
C ALA A 53 13.08 -24.97 14.65
N GLU A 54 12.76 -26.08 15.31
CA GLU A 54 11.74 -27.03 14.84
C GLU A 54 10.32 -26.43 14.82
N GLU A 55 9.95 -25.64 15.85
CA GLU A 55 8.66 -24.91 15.86
C GLU A 55 8.59 -23.81 14.79
N LEU A 56 9.69 -23.09 14.55
CA LEU A 56 9.83 -22.12 13.47
C LEU A 56 9.76 -22.80 12.10
N ASP A 57 10.43 -23.93 11.91
CA ASP A 57 10.38 -24.69 10.67
C ASP A 57 8.96 -25.20 10.40
N ALA A 58 8.25 -25.68 11.43
CA ALA A 58 6.86 -26.07 11.30
C ALA A 58 5.93 -24.88 10.99
N ALA A 59 6.24 -23.69 11.51
CA ALA A 59 5.48 -22.46 11.26
C ALA A 59 5.73 -21.88 9.86
N PHE A 60 6.96 -22.00 9.34
CA PHE A 60 7.35 -21.54 8.00
C PHE A 60 7.13 -22.59 6.90
N ALA A 61 6.92 -23.88 7.24
CA ALA A 61 6.63 -24.95 6.29
C ALA A 61 5.50 -24.64 5.25
N PRO A 62 4.41 -23.94 5.60
CA PRO A 62 3.40 -23.53 4.62
C PRO A 62 3.93 -22.50 3.61
N VAL A 63 4.89 -21.67 4.02
CA VAL A 63 5.51 -20.59 3.24
C VAL A 63 6.64 -21.13 2.36
N ASP A 64 7.41 -22.11 2.87
CA ASP A 64 8.52 -22.78 2.17
C ASP A 64 8.10 -23.74 1.06
N SER A 65 6.81 -24.11 1.02
CA SER A 65 6.28 -24.98 -0.04
C SER A 65 6.22 -24.32 -1.42
N GLY A 66 6.48 -23.00 -1.48
CA GLY A 66 6.68 -22.23 -2.72
C GLY A 66 8.14 -21.82 -2.92
N ASP A 67 8.45 -21.31 -4.12
CA ASP A 67 9.76 -20.85 -4.65
C ASP A 67 10.48 -19.74 -3.81
N VAL A 68 10.08 -19.52 -2.56
CA VAL A 68 10.42 -18.38 -1.70
C VAL A 68 11.88 -18.43 -1.17
N GLY A 69 12.55 -19.58 -1.26
CA GLY A 69 14.00 -19.66 -1.11
C GLY A 69 14.56 -19.42 0.31
N LEU A 70 13.72 -19.36 1.35
CA LEU A 70 14.14 -19.27 2.75
C LEU A 70 14.62 -20.62 3.32
N ALA A 71 15.55 -21.28 2.61
CA ALA A 71 16.06 -22.59 3.02
C ALA A 71 16.89 -22.56 4.31
N ASP A 72 17.35 -21.38 4.73
CA ASP A 72 18.20 -21.20 5.91
C ASP A 72 17.36 -20.77 7.13
N ALA A 73 17.46 -21.53 8.23
CA ALA A 73 16.81 -21.24 9.50
C ALA A 73 17.11 -19.83 10.02
N SER A 74 18.29 -19.32 9.70
CA SER A 74 18.73 -17.98 10.07
C SER A 74 17.93 -16.88 9.38
N ASP A 75 17.56 -17.06 8.11
CA ASP A 75 16.78 -16.09 7.34
C ASP A 75 15.32 -16.06 7.85
N ARG A 76 14.76 -17.23 8.19
CA ARG A 76 13.43 -17.34 8.84
C ARG A 76 13.37 -16.61 10.16
N LEU A 77 14.46 -16.65 10.90
CA LEU A 77 14.55 -16.02 12.22
C LEU A 77 14.58 -14.48 12.10
N ILE A 78 15.21 -13.93 11.06
CA ILE A 78 15.11 -12.51 10.71
C ILE A 78 13.67 -12.14 10.34
N VAL A 79 13.03 -12.95 9.49
CA VAL A 79 11.63 -12.71 9.08
C VAL A 79 10.69 -12.76 10.28
N ALA A 80 10.86 -13.72 11.19
CA ALA A 80 10.07 -13.83 12.41
C ALA A 80 10.17 -12.59 13.31
N LEU A 81 11.37 -12.03 13.46
CA LEU A 81 11.57 -10.77 14.19
C LEU A 81 10.87 -9.59 13.52
N LEU A 82 10.91 -9.52 12.19
CA LEU A 82 10.25 -8.47 11.43
C LEU A 82 8.72 -8.60 11.49
N VAL A 83 8.17 -9.83 11.46
CA VAL A 83 6.74 -10.10 11.71
C VAL A 83 6.32 -9.60 13.08
N GLN A 84 7.08 -9.98 14.12
CA GLN A 84 6.77 -9.55 15.47
C GLN A 84 6.77 -8.02 15.60
N ARG A 85 7.78 -7.36 15.01
CA ARG A 85 7.88 -5.90 15.03
C ARG A 85 6.75 -5.24 14.26
N HIS A 86 6.41 -5.77 13.09
CA HIS A 86 5.31 -5.27 12.27
C HIS A 86 3.98 -5.31 13.04
N VAL A 87 3.72 -6.38 13.79
CA VAL A 87 2.49 -6.52 14.60
C VAL A 87 2.52 -5.63 15.86
N ALA A 88 3.68 -5.47 16.50
CA ALA A 88 3.79 -4.81 17.80
C ALA A 88 4.07 -3.30 17.75
N SER A 89 4.56 -2.78 16.62
CA SER A 89 5.10 -1.41 16.51
C SER A 89 4.39 -0.60 15.44
N LYS A 90 4.14 0.69 15.73
CA LYS A 90 3.72 1.68 14.72
C LYS A 90 4.78 1.95 13.66
N SER A 91 6.04 1.59 13.94
CA SER A 91 7.15 1.65 12.98
C SER A 91 7.59 0.23 12.65
N PRO A 92 7.17 -0.33 11.50
CA PRO A 92 7.43 -1.73 11.15
C PRO A 92 8.88 -1.98 10.70
N SER A 93 9.66 -0.92 10.47
CA SER A 93 11.09 -1.01 10.12
C SER A 93 11.98 -1.22 11.35
N ALA A 94 13.01 -2.04 11.18
CA ALA A 94 14.08 -2.29 12.15
C ALA A 94 15.44 -1.93 11.54
N GLY A 95 16.32 -1.33 12.33
CA GLY A 95 17.72 -1.16 11.90
C GLY A 95 18.42 -2.53 11.84
N VAL A 96 19.24 -2.77 10.82
CA VAL A 96 20.02 -4.03 10.72
C VAL A 96 20.88 -4.21 11.97
N ARG A 97 21.55 -3.16 12.44
CA ARG A 97 22.33 -3.18 13.69
C ARG A 97 21.50 -3.59 14.92
N GLU A 98 20.24 -3.17 14.99
CA GLU A 98 19.32 -3.52 16.08
C GLU A 98 19.00 -5.02 16.04
N LEU A 99 18.63 -5.54 14.86
CA LEU A 99 18.38 -6.97 14.68
C LEU A 99 19.61 -7.81 14.99
N LEU A 100 20.79 -7.44 14.47
CA LEU A 100 22.03 -8.16 14.73
C LEU A 100 22.44 -8.14 16.21
N GLY A 101 22.02 -7.12 16.96
CA GLY A 101 22.20 -7.07 18.41
C GLY A 101 21.45 -8.19 19.15
N LEU A 102 20.31 -8.61 18.61
CA LEU A 102 19.50 -9.71 19.14
C LEU A 102 20.00 -11.08 18.66
N LEU A 103 20.54 -11.15 17.45
CA LEU A 103 20.84 -12.42 16.77
C LEU A 103 22.25 -12.97 17.01
N ALA A 104 23.24 -12.10 17.18
CA ALA A 104 24.63 -12.49 17.22
C ALA A 104 25.23 -12.32 18.62
N ASP A 105 25.90 -13.36 19.11
CA ASP A 105 26.57 -13.40 20.42
C ASP A 105 27.93 -12.73 20.41
N SER A 106 28.54 -12.61 19.23
CA SER A 106 29.87 -12.06 19.06
C SER A 106 29.95 -11.07 17.92
N THR A 107 30.94 -10.18 17.98
CA THR A 107 31.25 -9.25 16.88
C THR A 107 31.62 -9.98 15.58
N PHE A 108 32.17 -11.20 15.68
CA PHE A 108 32.49 -12.02 14.51
C PHE A 108 31.23 -12.57 13.85
N GLU A 109 30.30 -13.11 14.63
CA GLU A 109 28.99 -13.53 14.12
C GLU A 109 28.22 -12.37 13.51
N ARG A 110 28.27 -11.17 14.10
CA ARG A 110 27.62 -9.99 13.52
C ARG A 110 28.07 -9.75 12.08
N LEU A 111 29.34 -9.93 11.76
CA LEU A 111 29.85 -9.77 10.39
C LEU A 111 29.30 -10.85 9.43
N GLU A 112 29.19 -12.10 9.91
CA GLU A 112 28.58 -13.18 9.13
C GLU A 112 27.10 -12.91 8.86
N TRP A 113 26.36 -12.47 9.88
CA TRP A 113 24.95 -12.11 9.75
C TRP A 113 24.73 -10.88 8.85
N THR A 114 25.62 -9.88 8.91
CA THR A 114 25.57 -8.69 8.04
C THR A 114 25.60 -9.09 6.56
N ALA A 115 26.32 -10.16 6.22
CA ALA A 115 26.41 -10.62 4.85
C ALA A 115 25.06 -11.06 4.28
N ARG A 116 24.06 -11.42 5.11
CA ARG A 116 22.70 -11.84 4.69
C ARG A 116 21.83 -10.69 4.21
N PHE A 117 22.10 -9.46 4.68
CA PHE A 117 21.35 -8.26 4.32
C PHE A 117 21.81 -7.62 2.99
N ARG A 118 22.70 -8.29 2.25
CA ARG A 118 23.12 -7.81 0.92
C ARG A 118 22.04 -8.11 -0.13
N ALA A 119 21.87 -7.21 -1.08
CA ALA A 119 20.86 -7.32 -2.14
C ALA A 119 20.97 -8.60 -3.01
N ASP A 120 22.14 -9.23 -3.07
CA ASP A 120 22.40 -10.45 -3.84
C ASP A 120 22.07 -11.75 -3.08
N ARG A 121 21.64 -11.66 -1.82
CA ARG A 121 21.41 -12.83 -0.94
C ARG A 121 19.97 -13.34 -0.93
N PRO A 122 19.75 -14.60 -0.49
CA PRO A 122 18.43 -15.22 -0.49
C PRO A 122 17.37 -14.40 0.23
N LEU A 123 17.69 -13.81 1.38
CA LEU A 123 16.75 -12.99 2.16
C LEU A 123 16.22 -11.80 1.34
N ALA A 124 17.09 -11.01 0.72
CA ALA A 124 16.69 -9.88 -0.13
C ALA A 124 15.99 -10.35 -1.42
N ARG A 125 16.46 -11.45 -2.02
CA ARG A 125 15.87 -12.03 -3.24
C ARG A 125 14.52 -12.71 -3.03
N SER A 126 14.21 -13.12 -1.80
CA SER A 126 12.95 -13.77 -1.45
C SER A 126 11.74 -12.87 -1.71
N GLY A 127 11.95 -11.55 -1.74
CA GLY A 127 10.88 -10.57 -1.82
C GLY A 127 9.99 -10.59 -0.58
N LEU A 128 10.49 -11.11 0.55
CA LEU A 128 9.80 -11.05 1.84
C LEU A 128 10.25 -9.86 2.67
N VAL A 129 11.52 -9.50 2.56
CA VAL A 129 12.15 -8.41 3.33
C VAL A 129 12.61 -7.33 2.37
N ALA A 130 12.14 -6.10 2.58
CA ALA A 130 12.69 -4.91 1.95
C ALA A 130 13.87 -4.39 2.80
N ILE A 131 14.98 -4.06 2.15
CA ILE A 131 16.19 -3.55 2.80
C ILE A 131 16.47 -2.18 2.20
N ASP A 132 16.24 -1.15 3.00
CA ASP A 132 16.38 0.25 2.60
C ASP A 132 17.77 0.74 3.04
N PRO A 133 18.70 0.99 2.10
CA PRO A 133 19.96 1.63 2.44
C PRO A 133 19.69 3.09 2.81
N GLU A 134 20.07 3.52 4.01
CA GLU A 134 19.89 4.92 4.45
C GLU A 134 20.57 5.92 3.49
N ARG A 135 21.68 5.50 2.84
CA ARG A 135 22.40 6.26 1.81
C ARG A 135 23.07 5.33 0.80
N GLU A 136 23.23 5.81 -0.43
CA GLU A 136 23.98 5.11 -1.47
C GLU A 136 25.45 4.92 -1.03
N GLY A 137 25.90 3.67 -0.91
CA GLY A 137 27.24 3.32 -0.41
C GLY A 137 27.40 3.26 1.12
N ALA A 138 26.30 3.31 1.88
CA ALA A 138 26.32 3.11 3.34
C ALA A 138 26.74 1.68 3.74
N ASP A 139 27.24 1.55 4.97
CA ASP A 139 27.51 0.26 5.58
C ASP A 139 26.19 -0.53 5.69
N PRO A 140 26.13 -1.81 5.27
CA PRO A 140 24.92 -2.64 5.43
C PRO A 140 24.41 -2.71 6.88
N LEU A 141 25.27 -2.45 7.87
CA LEU A 141 24.87 -2.35 9.28
C LEU A 141 23.95 -1.16 9.58
N ASP A 142 24.05 -0.10 8.78
CA ASP A 142 23.28 1.14 8.93
C ASP A 142 22.03 1.15 8.05
N ALA A 143 21.74 0.05 7.33
CA ALA A 143 20.49 -0.10 6.61
C ALA A 143 19.31 -0.33 7.58
N SER A 144 18.11 0.07 7.15
CA SER A 144 16.87 -0.38 7.75
C SER A 144 16.28 -1.53 6.94
N CYS A 145 15.53 -2.40 7.59
CA CYS A 145 14.80 -3.47 6.92
C CYS A 145 13.41 -3.63 7.51
N ARG A 146 12.47 -4.06 6.67
CA ARG A 146 11.07 -4.29 7.01
C ARG A 146 10.54 -5.48 6.24
N LEU A 147 9.40 -6.02 6.67
CA LEU A 147 8.65 -6.88 5.76
C LEU A 147 8.17 -6.05 4.58
N SER A 148 8.34 -6.59 3.38
CA SER A 148 7.72 -6.04 2.16
C SER A 148 6.22 -6.34 2.15
N GLY A 149 5.44 -5.58 1.37
CA GLY A 149 4.01 -5.85 1.17
C GLY A 149 3.76 -7.26 0.63
N ASP A 150 4.57 -7.71 -0.32
CA ASP A 150 4.52 -9.08 -0.84
C ASP A 150 4.85 -10.11 0.24
N GLY A 151 5.82 -9.81 1.10
CA GLY A 151 6.16 -10.65 2.24
C GLY A 151 4.99 -10.86 3.18
N ILE A 152 4.32 -9.78 3.56
CA ILE A 152 3.14 -9.83 4.43
C ILE A 152 2.02 -10.63 3.78
N ARG A 153 1.71 -10.40 2.49
CA ARG A 153 0.68 -11.16 1.75
C ARG A 153 1.01 -12.64 1.68
N ARG A 154 2.25 -13.00 1.37
CA ARG A 154 2.70 -14.40 1.27
C ARG A 154 2.64 -15.11 2.61
N LEU A 155 2.96 -14.41 3.69
CA LEU A 155 2.80 -14.91 5.06
C LEU A 155 1.31 -15.07 5.41
N LEU A 156 0.46 -14.09 5.08
CA LEU A 156 -0.99 -14.05 5.36
C LEU A 156 -1.83 -15.07 4.60
N LEU A 157 -1.62 -15.20 3.30
CA LEU A 157 -2.51 -15.96 2.41
C LEU A 157 -2.03 -17.40 2.17
N GLY A 158 -0.80 -17.73 2.57
CA GLY A 158 -0.17 -19.02 2.30
C GLY A 158 0.18 -19.22 0.82
N SER A 159 1.13 -20.12 0.53
CA SER A 159 1.72 -20.28 -0.80
C SER A 159 0.71 -20.60 -1.92
N ALA A 160 -0.43 -21.23 -1.60
CA ALA A 160 -1.43 -21.63 -2.59
C ALA A 160 -2.25 -20.47 -3.17
N ALA A 161 -2.46 -19.39 -2.42
CA ALA A 161 -3.07 -18.15 -2.94
C ALA A 161 -2.00 -17.20 -3.53
N ALA A 162 -0.74 -17.34 -3.10
CA ALA A 162 0.39 -16.58 -3.62
C ALA A 162 1.02 -17.19 -4.90
N ALA A 163 0.72 -18.45 -5.23
CA ALA A 163 1.23 -19.12 -6.43
C ALA A 163 0.64 -18.54 -7.73
N GLU A 164 -0.52 -17.86 -7.65
CA GLU A 164 -1.08 -17.11 -8.78
C GLU A 164 -0.53 -15.67 -8.87
N ASP A 165 0.12 -15.15 -7.83
CA ASP A 165 0.53 -13.75 -7.79
C ASP A 165 2.01 -13.63 -7.36
N LYS A 166 2.88 -14.07 -8.27
CA LYS A 166 4.30 -13.70 -8.23
C LYS A 166 4.36 -12.18 -8.36
N SER A 167 4.46 -11.44 -7.25
CA SER A 167 5.00 -10.07 -7.20
C SER A 167 4.80 -9.36 -8.54
N GLU A 168 3.54 -9.13 -8.93
CA GLU A 168 3.31 -8.34 -10.13
C GLU A 168 3.73 -6.93 -9.73
N LYS A 169 5.03 -6.68 -9.89
CA LYS A 169 5.58 -5.34 -9.92
C LYS A 169 4.70 -4.62 -10.91
N ILE A 170 3.96 -3.64 -10.41
CA ILE A 170 3.04 -2.84 -11.21
C ILE A 170 3.79 -2.44 -12.48
N ALA A 171 3.37 -3.03 -13.60
CA ALA A 171 4.16 -3.01 -14.82
C ALA A 171 3.89 -1.72 -15.61
N ASP A 172 2.69 -1.18 -15.44
CA ASP A 172 2.21 0.02 -16.10
C ASP A 172 1.22 0.81 -15.22
N GLU A 173 0.81 1.97 -15.74
CA GLU A 173 -0.13 2.85 -15.04
C GLU A 173 -1.58 2.32 -15.01
N GLY A 174 -1.97 1.50 -15.97
CA GLY A 174 -3.29 0.87 -15.96
C GLY A 174 -3.43 -0.06 -14.75
N GLU A 175 -2.39 -0.85 -14.47
CA GLU A 175 -2.32 -1.70 -13.30
C GLU A 175 -2.29 -0.89 -11.99
N LEU A 176 -1.55 0.24 -11.96
CA LEU A 176 -1.56 1.16 -10.82
C LEU A 176 -2.97 1.65 -10.49
N LEU A 177 -3.71 2.11 -11.52
CA LEU A 177 -5.08 2.60 -11.36
C LEU A 177 -6.05 1.49 -10.95
N ALA A 178 -5.88 0.27 -11.49
CA ALA A 178 -6.68 -0.88 -11.08
C ALA A 178 -6.47 -1.24 -9.61
N ARG A 179 -5.21 -1.23 -9.13
CA ARG A 179 -4.90 -1.45 -7.70
C ARG A 179 -5.44 -0.33 -6.81
N LEU A 180 -5.45 0.92 -7.29
CA LEU A 180 -6.02 2.05 -6.56
C LEU A 180 -7.56 1.94 -6.47
N GLN A 181 -8.20 1.49 -7.54
CA GLN A 181 -9.64 1.21 -7.56
C GLN A 181 -9.99 0.06 -6.61
N GLU A 182 -9.18 -0.99 -6.58
CA GLU A 182 -9.30 -2.10 -5.62
C GLU A 182 -9.23 -1.59 -4.17
N LEU A 183 -8.24 -0.75 -3.87
CA LEU A 183 -8.07 -0.14 -2.55
C LEU A 183 -9.25 0.76 -2.18
N THR A 184 -9.75 1.54 -3.14
CA THR A 184 -10.92 2.39 -2.95
C THR A 184 -12.15 1.57 -2.57
N GLY A 185 -12.41 0.46 -3.28
CA GLY A 185 -13.53 -0.44 -2.94
C GLY A 185 -13.39 -1.06 -1.55
N LEU A 186 -12.17 -1.41 -1.12
CA LEU A 186 -11.91 -1.87 0.24
C LEU A 186 -12.16 -0.78 1.30
N TYR A 187 -11.71 0.45 1.05
CA TYR A 187 -11.98 1.59 1.92
C TYR A 187 -13.46 1.96 1.98
N GLU A 188 -14.20 1.87 0.89
CA GLU A 188 -15.65 2.11 0.89
C GLU A 188 -16.39 1.11 1.79
N ARG A 189 -16.00 -0.17 1.74
CA ARG A 189 -16.53 -1.19 2.66
C ARG A 189 -16.16 -0.87 4.11
N ARG A 190 -14.91 -0.46 4.38
CA ARG A 190 -14.43 -0.08 5.72
C ARG A 190 -15.20 1.12 6.26
N ALA A 191 -15.32 2.17 5.47
CA ALA A 191 -16.04 3.39 5.82
C ALA A 191 -17.53 3.11 6.09
N SER A 192 -18.17 2.28 5.27
CA SER A 192 -19.58 1.91 5.44
C SER A 192 -19.85 1.18 6.77
N ARG A 193 -18.88 0.40 7.26
CA ARG A 193 -18.94 -0.26 8.57
C ARG A 193 -18.70 0.71 9.72
N LEU A 194 -17.70 1.58 9.61
CA LEU A 194 -17.28 2.47 10.70
C LEU A 194 -18.23 3.65 10.91
N PHE A 195 -18.78 4.20 9.83
CA PHE A 195 -19.52 5.46 9.85
C PHE A 195 -21.02 5.28 9.53
N GLU A 196 -21.56 4.07 9.75
CA GLU A 196 -22.94 3.61 9.49
C GLU A 196 -23.76 4.58 8.62
N ARG A 197 -23.93 4.21 7.34
CA ARG A 197 -24.74 4.96 6.39
C ARG A 197 -26.18 5.04 6.94
N ASN A 198 -26.57 6.19 7.50
CA ASN A 198 -27.97 6.47 7.80
C ASN A 198 -28.70 6.53 6.44
N ASP A 199 -29.24 5.38 6.03
CA ASP A 199 -29.87 5.11 4.74
C ASP A 199 -30.89 6.17 4.35
N LYS A 200 -30.49 7.10 3.47
CA LYS A 200 -31.41 7.86 2.58
C LYS A 200 -30.85 8.18 1.19
N SER A 201 -29.61 7.81 0.84
CA SER A 201 -29.13 7.94 -0.55
C SER A 201 -28.94 6.56 -1.19
N PRO A 202 -29.65 6.25 -2.28
CA PRO A 202 -29.39 5.04 -3.05
C PRO A 202 -28.03 5.19 -3.74
N SER A 203 -27.04 4.41 -3.30
CA SER A 203 -25.80 4.22 -4.05
C SER A 203 -26.14 3.43 -5.34
N PRO A 204 -25.66 3.83 -6.52
CA PRO A 204 -25.88 3.09 -7.76
C PRO A 204 -24.97 1.86 -7.93
N ALA A 205 -24.13 1.50 -6.95
CA ALA A 205 -23.18 0.38 -7.06
C ALA A 205 -23.36 -0.65 -5.94
N GLY A 206 -23.77 -1.88 -6.32
CA GLY A 206 -23.50 -3.14 -5.62
C GLY A 206 -24.48 -3.60 -4.52
N PRO A 207 -24.95 -4.86 -4.54
CA PRO A 207 -25.69 -5.46 -3.43
C PRO A 207 -24.73 -5.95 -2.32
N GLU A 208 -25.25 -5.99 -1.09
CA GLU A 208 -24.71 -6.65 0.10
C GLU A 208 -23.53 -5.97 0.81
N SER A 209 -23.83 -5.36 1.98
CA SER A 209 -22.84 -5.05 3.01
C SER A 209 -22.33 -6.38 3.62
N GLU A 210 -21.51 -7.09 2.87
CA GLU A 210 -20.68 -8.15 3.43
C GLU A 210 -19.81 -7.54 4.53
N LYS A 211 -19.78 -8.21 5.68
CA LYS A 211 -18.91 -7.83 6.80
C LYS A 211 -17.48 -7.81 6.26
N LEU A 212 -16.72 -6.75 6.55
CA LEU A 212 -15.28 -6.80 6.35
C LEU A 212 -14.73 -8.01 7.11
N ASP A 213 -14.19 -8.97 6.38
CA ASP A 213 -13.46 -10.07 6.98
C ASP A 213 -12.04 -9.58 7.33
N GLU A 214 -11.37 -10.25 8.28
CA GLU A 214 -9.97 -9.93 8.64
C GLU A 214 -9.03 -9.95 7.43
N LYS A 215 -9.42 -10.63 6.35
CA LYS A 215 -8.71 -10.65 5.06
C LYS A 215 -8.78 -9.32 4.33
N ASP A 216 -9.86 -8.55 4.46
CA ASP A 216 -10.00 -7.27 3.79
C ASP A 216 -9.09 -6.21 4.44
N GLU A 217 -8.98 -6.19 5.77
CA GLU A 217 -8.03 -5.33 6.49
C GLU A 217 -6.59 -5.69 6.13
N ALA A 218 -6.24 -6.98 6.14
CA ALA A 218 -4.94 -7.46 5.67
C ALA A 218 -4.63 -7.05 4.22
N ARG A 219 -5.65 -7.01 3.36
CA ARG A 219 -5.52 -6.63 1.96
C ARG A 219 -5.36 -5.12 1.79
N ILE A 220 -6.05 -4.34 2.61
CA ILE A 220 -5.85 -2.90 2.76
C ILE A 220 -4.39 -2.63 3.13
N ASP A 221 -3.92 -3.19 4.25
CA ASP A 221 -2.56 -2.96 4.76
C ASP A 221 -1.50 -3.26 3.68
N ALA A 222 -1.72 -4.36 2.94
CA ALA A 222 -0.79 -4.78 1.92
C ALA A 222 -0.83 -3.93 0.65
N LEU A 223 -1.97 -3.31 0.32
CA LEU A 223 -2.09 -2.35 -0.78
C LEU A 223 -1.52 -0.99 -0.38
N GLU A 224 -1.80 -0.51 0.84
CA GLU A 224 -1.22 0.71 1.40
C GLU A 224 0.31 0.64 1.37
N LEU A 225 0.90 -0.44 1.89
CA LEU A 225 2.35 -0.62 1.87
C LEU A 225 2.92 -0.67 0.45
N CYS A 226 2.20 -1.28 -0.49
CA CYS A 226 2.58 -1.30 -1.90
C CYS A 226 2.61 0.12 -2.49
N PHE A 227 1.60 0.94 -2.22
CA PHE A 227 1.59 2.34 -2.67
C PHE A 227 2.66 3.20 -1.99
N GLU A 228 2.95 2.97 -0.71
CA GLU A 228 4.06 3.62 -0.01
C GLU A 228 5.42 3.26 -0.63
N ASP A 229 5.64 1.98 -0.94
CA ASP A 229 6.83 1.49 -1.63
C ASP A 229 6.96 2.16 -3.02
N LEU A 230 5.87 2.21 -3.80
CA LEU A 230 5.85 2.87 -5.11
C LEU A 230 6.12 4.38 -5.02
N LEU A 231 5.62 5.06 -3.99
CA LEU A 231 5.87 6.47 -3.76
C LEU A 231 7.36 6.73 -3.46
N ALA A 232 7.94 5.89 -2.60
CA ALA A 232 9.36 5.95 -2.26
C ALA A 232 10.26 5.64 -3.47
N GLU A 233 9.89 4.65 -4.27
CA GLU A 233 10.66 4.17 -5.43
C GLU A 233 10.22 4.78 -6.77
N SER A 234 9.38 5.82 -6.75
CA SER A 234 8.73 6.38 -7.96
C SER A 234 9.68 6.79 -9.08
N ALA A 235 10.94 7.12 -8.78
CA ALA A 235 11.96 7.47 -9.78
C ALA A 235 12.61 6.25 -10.47
N ALA A 236 12.50 5.06 -9.87
CA ALA A 236 13.10 3.81 -10.34
C ALA A 236 12.08 2.89 -11.04
N LEU A 237 10.82 3.34 -11.17
CA LEU A 237 9.76 2.57 -11.82
C LEU A 237 10.04 2.37 -13.31
N PRO A 238 9.65 1.20 -13.86
CA PRO A 238 9.85 0.89 -15.28
C PRO A 238 8.90 1.67 -16.21
N PHE A 239 7.89 2.33 -15.65
CA PHE A 239 6.90 3.15 -16.34
C PHE A 239 6.85 4.56 -15.72
N ARG A 240 6.26 5.51 -16.46
CA ARG A 240 5.97 6.85 -15.94
C ARG A 240 4.54 6.90 -15.46
N SER A 241 4.33 7.38 -14.24
CA SER A 241 3.02 7.73 -13.72
C SER A 241 2.94 9.22 -13.38
N PRO A 242 2.10 10.02 -14.06
CA PRO A 242 1.89 11.43 -13.73
C PRO A 242 1.46 11.63 -12.27
N LEU A 243 0.68 10.69 -11.71
CA LEU A 243 0.24 10.74 -10.31
C LEU A 243 1.43 10.59 -9.35
N LEU A 244 2.26 9.55 -9.53
CA LEU A 244 3.42 9.31 -8.67
C LEU A 244 4.51 10.39 -8.87
N GLU A 245 4.71 10.86 -10.10
CA GLU A 245 5.63 11.96 -10.40
C GLU A 245 5.19 13.26 -9.70
N LEU A 246 3.90 13.57 -9.72
CA LEU A 246 3.32 14.71 -9.02
C LEU A 246 3.49 14.58 -7.52
N ALA A 247 3.15 13.43 -6.96
CA ALA A 247 3.28 13.14 -5.53
C ALA A 247 4.72 13.37 -5.06
N ARG A 248 5.71 12.84 -5.77
CA ARG A 248 7.12 13.07 -5.47
C ARG A 248 7.52 14.54 -5.61
N LYS A 249 7.10 15.22 -6.68
CA LYS A 249 7.46 16.63 -6.95
C LYS A 249 6.93 17.56 -5.86
N LEU A 250 5.72 17.30 -5.37
CA LEU A 250 5.05 18.10 -4.35
C LEU A 250 5.25 17.55 -2.94
N ARG A 251 5.98 16.42 -2.80
CA ARG A 251 6.20 15.70 -1.54
C ARG A 251 4.90 15.36 -0.82
N LEU A 252 3.93 14.88 -1.60
CA LEU A 252 2.67 14.39 -1.06
C LEU A 252 2.92 13.10 -0.28
N ASN A 253 2.24 12.94 0.84
CA ASN A 253 2.20 11.66 1.54
C ASN A 253 1.21 10.68 0.88
N PHE A 254 1.06 9.49 1.48
CA PHE A 254 0.15 8.48 0.98
C PHE A 254 -1.30 8.98 0.97
N GLU A 255 -1.79 9.56 2.06
CA GLU A 255 -3.19 9.99 2.18
C GLU A 255 -3.54 11.10 1.17
N GLU A 256 -2.63 12.04 0.95
CA GLU A 256 -2.76 13.09 -0.05
C GLU A 256 -2.75 12.54 -1.47
N THR A 257 -1.86 11.59 -1.75
CA THR A 257 -1.78 10.94 -3.06
C THR A 257 -3.01 10.10 -3.33
N PHE A 258 -3.45 9.31 -2.34
CA PHE A 258 -4.65 8.49 -2.42
C PHE A 258 -5.87 9.38 -2.67
N LEU A 259 -6.02 10.49 -1.93
CA LEU A 259 -7.17 11.39 -2.12
C LEU A 259 -7.19 11.98 -3.53
N VAL A 260 -6.03 12.38 -4.08
CA VAL A 260 -5.95 12.86 -5.47
C VAL A 260 -6.33 11.76 -6.46
N GLY A 261 -5.81 10.55 -6.27
CA GLY A 261 -6.11 9.41 -7.13
C GLY A 261 -7.57 8.96 -7.05
N TYR A 262 -8.17 8.97 -5.86
CA TYR A 262 -9.59 8.67 -5.64
C TYR A 262 -10.48 9.68 -6.37
N LEU A 263 -10.22 10.97 -6.23
CA LEU A 263 -11.01 12.00 -6.91
C LEU A 263 -10.83 11.91 -8.43
N LEU A 264 -9.63 11.55 -8.91
CA LEU A 264 -9.39 11.28 -10.34
C LEU A 264 -10.21 10.10 -10.83
N LEU A 265 -10.24 8.99 -10.08
CA LEU A 265 -11.03 7.80 -10.43
C LEU A 265 -12.52 8.11 -10.43
N SER A 266 -13.02 8.83 -9.43
CA SER A 266 -14.41 9.32 -9.37
C SER A 266 -14.79 10.13 -10.61
N GLU A 267 -13.93 11.06 -11.03
CA GLU A 267 -14.20 11.89 -12.20
C GLU A 267 -14.13 11.07 -13.51
N LEU A 268 -13.18 10.15 -13.64
CA LEU A 268 -12.97 9.37 -14.87
C LEU A 268 -13.95 8.20 -15.03
N ILE A 269 -14.28 7.51 -13.94
CA ILE A 269 -15.10 6.29 -13.96
C ILE A 269 -16.56 6.62 -13.70
N ASP A 270 -16.85 7.38 -12.64
CA ASP A 270 -18.22 7.69 -12.24
C ASP A 270 -18.78 8.92 -12.96
N GLY A 271 -17.90 9.72 -13.59
CA GLY A 271 -18.27 10.97 -14.25
C GLY A 271 -18.66 12.07 -13.26
N ASP A 272 -18.32 11.90 -11.98
CA ASP A 272 -18.66 12.83 -10.91
C ASP A 272 -17.40 13.58 -10.44
N PRO A 273 -17.22 14.84 -10.86
CA PRO A 273 -16.04 15.64 -10.50
C PRO A 273 -16.07 16.16 -9.06
N TRP A 274 -17.21 16.03 -8.36
CA TRP A 274 -17.40 16.56 -7.02
C TRP A 274 -17.82 15.46 -6.06
N GLN A 275 -17.02 15.25 -5.02
CA GLN A 275 -17.31 14.31 -3.96
C GLN A 275 -17.56 15.04 -2.65
N SER A 276 -18.36 14.47 -1.75
CA SER A 276 -18.48 15.02 -0.40
C SER A 276 -17.12 14.95 0.30
N ALA A 277 -16.64 16.07 0.84
CA ALA A 277 -15.37 16.13 1.55
C ALA A 277 -15.36 15.19 2.78
N ALA A 278 -16.45 15.16 3.53
CA ALA A 278 -16.62 14.23 4.64
C ALA A 278 -16.53 12.77 4.17
N ARG A 279 -17.25 12.40 3.11
CA ARG A 279 -17.22 11.02 2.57
C ARG A 279 -15.82 10.62 2.13
N SER A 280 -15.12 11.52 1.43
CA SER A 280 -13.76 11.27 0.93
C SER A 280 -12.77 11.03 2.08
N LEU A 281 -12.86 11.79 3.17
CA LEU A 281 -12.02 11.57 4.35
C LEU A 281 -12.42 10.32 5.14
N CYS A 282 -13.69 9.93 5.16
CA CYS A 282 -14.12 8.68 5.79
C CYS A 282 -13.48 7.43 5.15
N LEU A 283 -13.11 7.48 3.86
CA LEU A 283 -12.40 6.38 3.19
C LEU A 283 -11.01 6.14 3.81
N LEU A 284 -10.32 7.24 4.10
CA LEU A 284 -8.98 7.24 4.69
C LEU A 284 -8.99 6.98 6.21
N ALA A 285 -10.11 7.22 6.89
CA ALA A 285 -10.19 7.11 8.33
C ALA A 285 -10.35 5.65 8.79
N ASP A 286 -9.51 5.22 9.72
CA ASP A 286 -9.62 3.94 10.44
C ASP A 286 -10.55 4.01 11.66
N SER A 287 -10.95 5.23 12.04
CA SER A 287 -11.72 5.54 13.25
C SER A 287 -12.31 6.96 13.19
N GLU A 288 -13.30 7.24 14.03
CA GLU A 288 -13.85 8.60 14.17
C GLU A 288 -12.81 9.62 14.64
N VAL A 289 -11.84 9.20 15.48
CA VAL A 289 -10.77 10.07 15.96
C VAL A 289 -9.83 10.43 14.81
N ALA A 290 -9.44 9.45 14.00
CA ALA A 290 -8.60 9.69 12.83
C ALA A 290 -9.27 10.61 11.80
N LEU A 291 -10.60 10.55 11.65
CA LEU A 291 -11.33 11.46 10.77
C LEU A 291 -11.12 12.94 11.15
N TRP A 292 -11.10 13.26 12.45
CA TRP A 292 -10.84 14.63 12.92
C TRP A 292 -9.42 15.09 12.62
N ASP A 293 -8.44 14.18 12.72
CA ASP A 293 -7.06 14.48 12.38
C ASP A 293 -6.90 14.66 10.86
N LEU A 294 -7.55 13.82 10.06
CA LEU A 294 -7.54 13.89 8.59
C LEU A 294 -8.18 15.16 8.04
N ARG A 295 -9.03 15.85 8.81
CA ARG A 295 -9.56 17.19 8.45
C ARG A 295 -8.45 18.16 8.04
N ARG A 296 -7.26 18.03 8.63
CA ARG A 296 -6.09 18.87 8.33
C ARG A 296 -5.70 18.81 6.85
N LEU A 297 -6.00 17.73 6.13
CA LEU A 297 -5.72 17.61 4.69
C LEU A 297 -6.49 18.65 3.85
N LEU A 298 -7.58 19.18 4.39
CA LEU A 298 -8.47 20.15 3.73
C LEU A 298 -8.28 21.58 4.25
N GLU A 299 -7.32 21.81 5.14
CA GLU A 299 -7.02 23.16 5.64
C GLU A 299 -6.32 24.00 4.57
N ALA A 300 -6.47 25.32 4.63
CA ALA A 300 -6.04 26.20 3.53
C ALA A 300 -4.52 26.19 3.31
N ASP A 301 -3.75 25.88 4.34
CA ASP A 301 -2.29 25.74 4.34
C ASP A 301 -1.81 24.31 4.08
N ALA A 302 -2.71 23.33 4.05
CA ALA A 302 -2.41 21.94 3.72
C ALA A 302 -1.88 21.82 2.29
N PRO A 303 -0.94 20.89 2.01
CA PRO A 303 -0.32 20.74 0.69
C PRO A 303 -1.34 20.67 -0.47
N LEU A 304 -2.43 19.92 -0.30
CA LEU A 304 -3.48 19.78 -1.32
C LEU A 304 -4.10 21.12 -1.74
N ARG A 305 -4.43 21.99 -0.78
CA ARG A 305 -5.03 23.31 -1.07
C ARG A 305 -3.99 24.36 -1.40
N LYS A 306 -2.85 24.34 -0.71
CA LYS A 306 -1.74 25.27 -0.94
C LYS A 306 -1.17 25.15 -2.35
N HIS A 307 -1.12 23.94 -2.90
CA HIS A 307 -0.70 23.69 -4.28
C HIS A 307 -1.86 23.79 -5.28
N GLY A 308 -3.09 24.09 -4.83
CA GLY A 308 -4.27 24.19 -5.67
C GLY A 308 -4.58 22.88 -6.39
N LEU A 309 -4.32 21.72 -5.76
CA LEU A 309 -4.61 20.40 -6.30
C LEU A 309 -6.11 20.11 -6.21
N ILE A 310 -6.70 20.45 -5.06
CA ILE A 310 -8.13 20.29 -4.78
C ILE A 310 -8.83 21.64 -4.72
N VAL A 311 -10.11 21.63 -5.05
CA VAL A 311 -11.05 22.75 -4.89
C VAL A 311 -12.12 22.33 -3.89
N LEU A 312 -12.49 23.24 -2.99
CA LEU A 312 -13.62 23.05 -2.07
C LEU A 312 -14.73 24.03 -2.45
N GLU A 313 -15.90 23.51 -2.81
CA GLU A 313 -17.11 24.28 -3.09
C GLU A 313 -18.10 24.20 -1.92
N GLU A 314 -19.03 25.15 -1.85
CA GLU A 314 -20.12 25.14 -0.87
C GLU A 314 -19.71 25.08 0.62
N LEU A 315 -18.65 25.80 1.01
CA LEU A 315 -18.25 25.88 2.43
C LEU A 315 -19.36 26.53 3.29
N ILE A 316 -20.05 25.71 4.08
CA ILE A 316 -20.98 26.17 5.11
C ILE A 316 -20.19 26.61 6.35
N ASP A 317 -20.34 27.87 6.76
CA ASP A 317 -19.65 28.47 7.92
C ASP A 317 -18.11 28.29 7.91
N GLY A 318 -17.50 28.17 6.72
CA GLY A 318 -16.06 27.94 6.58
C GLY A 318 -15.58 26.55 7.03
N ARG A 319 -16.49 25.58 7.19
CA ARG A 319 -16.14 24.22 7.61
C ARG A 319 -15.77 23.37 6.39
N PRO A 320 -14.56 22.78 6.32
CA PRO A 320 -14.14 21.99 5.17
C PRO A 320 -14.94 20.69 4.99
N LEU A 321 -15.44 20.08 6.07
CA LEU A 321 -16.16 18.80 6.01
C LEU A 321 -17.56 18.91 5.38
N SER A 322 -18.15 20.11 5.36
CA SER A 322 -19.45 20.35 4.72
C SER A 322 -19.33 20.69 3.23
N ALA A 323 -18.11 20.82 2.72
CA ALA A 323 -17.86 21.18 1.34
C ALA A 323 -17.94 19.97 0.43
N ASP A 324 -18.16 20.24 -0.86
CA ASP A 324 -17.81 19.31 -1.91
C ASP A 324 -16.35 19.54 -2.31
N ILE A 325 -15.63 18.46 -2.55
CA ILE A 325 -14.22 18.42 -2.94
C ILE A 325 -14.12 17.87 -4.35
N GLY A 326 -13.33 18.54 -5.18
CA GLY A 326 -13.02 18.10 -6.53
C GLY A 326 -11.55 18.36 -6.85
N LEU A 327 -11.06 17.74 -7.94
CA LEU A 327 -9.75 18.09 -8.48
C LEU A 327 -9.82 19.43 -9.21
N SER A 328 -8.73 20.17 -9.14
CA SER A 328 -8.57 21.35 -9.99
C SER A 328 -8.45 20.96 -11.48
N THR A 329 -9.06 21.74 -12.36
CA THR A 329 -9.10 21.43 -13.81
C THR A 329 -7.71 21.26 -14.43
N TRP A 330 -6.73 22.06 -14.00
CA TRP A 330 -5.36 21.96 -14.51
C TRP A 330 -4.71 20.63 -14.11
N LEU A 331 -5.06 20.09 -12.94
CA LEU A 331 -4.53 18.84 -12.44
C LEU A 331 -5.14 17.66 -13.19
N VAL A 332 -6.45 17.66 -13.39
CA VAL A 332 -7.14 16.64 -14.20
C VAL A 332 -6.51 16.59 -15.60
N GLN A 333 -6.36 17.74 -16.26
CA GLN A 333 -5.70 17.83 -17.56
C GLN A 333 -4.26 17.32 -17.51
N ARG A 334 -3.51 17.60 -16.44
CA ARG A 334 -2.13 17.14 -16.31
C ARG A 334 -2.03 15.62 -16.11
N LEU A 335 -2.96 15.03 -15.36
CA LEU A 335 -2.96 13.60 -15.06
C LEU A 335 -3.52 12.76 -16.20
N THR A 336 -4.41 13.34 -17.02
CA THR A 336 -5.07 12.66 -18.15
C THR A 336 -4.47 12.99 -19.51
N ALA A 337 -3.70 14.08 -19.62
CA ALA A 337 -2.98 14.38 -20.84
C ALA A 337 -1.91 13.30 -21.04
N ASP A 338 -2.16 12.43 -22.02
CA ASP A 338 -1.17 11.52 -22.57
C ASP A 338 0.16 12.24 -22.71
N ALA A 339 1.23 11.62 -22.19
CA ALA A 339 2.60 12.07 -22.37
C ALA A 339 3.01 12.23 -23.86
N GLU A 340 2.15 11.86 -24.81
CA GLU A 340 2.30 12.06 -26.26
C GLU A 340 1.01 12.46 -27.00
N SER A 341 0.02 13.13 -26.39
CA SER A 341 -1.05 13.78 -27.18
C SER A 341 -0.56 15.09 -27.81
N THR A 342 0.46 14.97 -28.67
CA THR A 342 0.70 15.98 -29.68
C THR A 342 -0.46 15.89 -30.65
N ILE A 343 -1.53 16.67 -30.42
CA ILE A 343 -2.56 16.88 -31.44
C ILE A 343 -1.77 17.27 -32.70
N GLN A 344 -1.77 16.39 -33.69
CA GLN A 344 -1.06 16.63 -34.94
C GLN A 344 -1.59 17.97 -35.48
N PRO A 345 -0.75 18.85 -36.02
CA PRO A 345 -1.19 20.15 -36.51
C PRO A 345 -2.40 20.05 -37.45
N ASP A 346 -2.54 18.93 -38.14
CA ASP A 346 -3.66 18.60 -39.02
C ASP A 346 -5.01 18.41 -38.28
N GLU A 347 -5.01 17.81 -37.08
CA GLU A 347 -6.22 17.63 -36.26
C GLU A 347 -6.67 18.94 -35.60
N ARG A 348 -5.75 19.89 -35.35
CA ARG A 348 -6.10 21.24 -34.88
C ARG A 348 -6.85 22.04 -35.95
N ILE A 349 -6.59 21.77 -37.23
CA ILE A 349 -7.28 22.42 -38.34
C ILE A 349 -8.72 21.88 -38.43
N ASP A 350 -8.92 20.57 -38.26
CA ASP A 350 -10.26 19.96 -38.24
C ASP A 350 -11.08 20.40 -37.02
N PHE A 351 -10.48 20.52 -35.83
CA PHE A 351 -11.20 20.99 -34.65
C PHE A 351 -11.58 22.48 -34.75
N HIS A 352 -10.70 23.33 -35.32
CA HIS A 352 -11.04 24.73 -35.58
C HIS A 352 -12.09 24.88 -36.68
N LEU A 353 -12.07 24.04 -37.72
CA LEU A 353 -13.10 24.01 -38.75
C LEU A 353 -14.44 23.55 -38.14
N TYR A 354 -14.43 22.51 -37.29
CA TYR A 354 -15.60 22.03 -36.57
C TYR A 354 -16.22 23.10 -35.66
N LEU A 355 -15.41 23.81 -34.87
CA LEU A 355 -15.89 24.91 -34.03
C LEU A 355 -16.39 26.11 -34.85
N LYS A 356 -15.82 26.34 -36.04
CA LYS A 356 -16.28 27.39 -36.96
C LYS A 356 -17.61 27.02 -37.62
N ASP A 357 -17.81 25.72 -37.91
CA ASP A 357 -19.06 25.15 -38.43
C ASP A 357 -20.18 25.18 -37.37
N LEU A 358 -19.84 25.05 -36.08
CA LEU A 358 -20.75 25.27 -34.94
C LEU A 358 -21.11 26.75 -34.72
N GLY A 359 -20.20 27.67 -35.06
CA GLY A 359 -20.43 29.12 -35.02
C GLY A 359 -21.46 29.61 -36.05
N ASP A 360 -21.57 28.93 -37.19
CA ASP A 360 -22.65 29.15 -38.17
C ASP A 360 -23.87 28.29 -37.81
N SER A 361 -24.55 28.71 -36.74
CA SER A 361 -25.70 28.02 -36.13
C SER A 361 -26.78 27.62 -37.16
N GLU A 362 -26.94 28.38 -38.24
CA GLU A 362 -27.91 28.10 -39.31
C GLU A 362 -27.61 26.81 -40.10
N SER A 363 -26.33 26.45 -40.27
CA SER A 363 -25.92 25.27 -41.05
C SER A 363 -26.02 23.97 -40.24
N PHE A 364 -25.83 24.08 -38.91
CA PHE A 364 -26.01 22.99 -37.95
C PHE A 364 -27.49 22.58 -37.87
N PHE A 365 -28.41 23.53 -37.68
CA PHE A 365 -29.85 23.23 -37.62
C PHE A 365 -30.39 22.68 -38.95
N ARG A 366 -29.92 23.18 -40.10
CA ARG A 366 -30.30 22.60 -41.41
C ARG A 366 -29.83 21.16 -41.61
N ARG A 367 -28.67 20.78 -41.05
CA ARG A 367 -28.19 19.38 -41.09
C ARG A 367 -29.01 18.49 -40.16
N LEU A 368 -29.33 18.98 -38.96
CA LEU A 368 -30.14 18.24 -37.99
C LEU A 368 -31.57 17.99 -38.51
N ASP A 369 -32.17 18.97 -39.20
CA ASP A 369 -33.48 18.82 -39.82
C ASP A 369 -33.46 17.91 -41.06
N ALA A 370 -32.34 17.89 -41.80
CA ALA A 370 -32.16 17.00 -42.96
C ALA A 370 -31.96 15.53 -42.56
N GLU A 371 -31.36 15.27 -41.40
CA GLU A 371 -31.21 13.90 -40.87
C GLU A 371 -32.51 13.36 -40.29
N LYS A 372 -33.31 14.19 -39.60
CA LYS A 372 -34.67 13.80 -39.16
C LYS A 372 -35.59 13.45 -40.34
N GLY A 373 -35.46 14.14 -41.47
CA GLY A 373 -36.23 13.82 -42.68
C GLY A 373 -35.85 12.50 -43.37
N ARG A 374 -34.72 11.88 -43.02
CA ARG A 374 -34.29 10.57 -43.57
C ARG A 374 -34.75 9.38 -42.74
N GLU A 375 -35.13 9.57 -41.48
CA GLU A 375 -35.63 8.50 -40.62
C GLU A 375 -37.15 8.28 -40.78
N GLU A 376 -37.86 9.17 -41.46
CA GLU A 376 -39.30 9.08 -41.71
C GLU A 376 -39.68 8.52 -43.11
N HIS A 377 -38.73 7.93 -43.85
CA HIS A 377 -38.97 7.32 -45.16
C HIS A 377 -38.59 5.85 -45.28
#